data_AF-A0A9D2QA64-F1
#
_entry.id   AF-A0A9D2QA64-F1
#
_cell.length_a   1.000
_cell.length_b   1.000
_cell.length_c   1.000
_cell.angle_alpha   90.00
_cell.angle_beta   90.00
_cell.angle_gamma   90.00
#
_symmetry.space_group_name_H-M   'P 1'
#
loop_
_entity.id
_entity.type
_entity.pdbx_description
1 polymer ?
#
loop_
_entity_poly.entity_id
_entity_poly.type
_entity_poly.pdbx_seq_one_letter_code
_entity_poly.pdbx_strand_id
1 'polypeptide(L)'
;MGTFVIRSFYEKDPEIAADVQELYASIRRRKGFSSLKELDLSKFRQDLDPGMMVREMHLASEGYLWELTQRGEAISPERIRKDFTVLIEFWKSVYYKDK
;
A
#
# COMPACT_ATOMS: atom_id res chain seq x y z
N MET A 1 -5.24 14.44 -11.00
CA MET A 1 -6.18 13.71 -10.12
C MET A 1 -5.47 12.95 -8.99
N GLY A 2 -4.36 12.22 -9.24
CA GLY A 2 -3.65 11.44 -8.19
C GLY A 2 -3.28 12.22 -6.92
N THR A 3 -2.67 13.41 -7.06
CA THR A 3 -2.35 14.29 -5.92
C THR A 3 -3.57 14.68 -5.09
N PHE A 4 -4.71 14.98 -5.73
CA PHE A 4 -5.93 15.34 -5.01
C PHE A 4 -6.42 14.17 -4.15
N VAL A 5 -6.52 12.98 -4.75
CA VAL A 5 -6.99 11.77 -4.06
C VAL A 5 -6.15 11.45 -2.82
N ILE A 6 -4.82 11.53 -2.93
CA ILE A 6 -3.93 11.21 -1.81
C ILE A 6 -4.00 12.30 -0.74
N ARG A 7 -4.11 13.57 -1.11
CA ARG A 7 -4.27 14.66 -0.12
C ARG A 7 -5.60 14.55 0.61
N SER A 8 -6.69 14.21 -0.07
CA SER A 8 -7.98 13.96 0.57
C SER A 8 -7.92 12.79 1.56
N PHE A 9 -7.14 11.76 1.26
CA PHE A 9 -6.93 10.64 2.20
C PHE A 9 -6.24 11.10 3.50
N TYR A 10 -5.34 12.09 3.44
CA TYR A 10 -4.65 12.68 4.59
C TYR A 10 -5.27 14.02 5.05
N GLU A 11 -6.56 14.24 4.77
CA GLU A 11 -7.27 15.45 5.20
C GLU A 11 -7.23 15.59 6.72
N LYS A 12 -7.07 16.82 7.21
CA LYS A 12 -6.92 17.15 8.62
C LYS A 12 -8.15 17.86 9.18
N ASP A 13 -9.02 18.40 8.33
CA ASP A 13 -10.31 18.92 8.75
C ASP A 13 -11.14 17.79 9.41
N PRO A 14 -11.49 17.89 10.70
CA PRO A 14 -12.17 16.81 11.42
C PRO A 14 -13.51 16.39 10.81
N GLU A 15 -14.25 17.33 10.21
CA GLU A 15 -15.57 17.04 9.64
C GLU A 15 -15.44 16.24 8.33
N ILE A 16 -14.43 16.57 7.52
CA ILE A 16 -14.17 15.91 6.24
C ILE A 16 -13.40 14.61 6.44
N ALA A 17 -12.44 14.59 7.36
CA ALA A 17 -11.60 13.43 7.63
C ALA A 17 -12.44 12.25 8.13
N ALA A 18 -13.46 12.48 8.97
CA ALA A 18 -14.34 11.42 9.46
C ALA A 18 -15.03 10.68 8.30
N ASP A 19 -15.65 11.43 7.39
CA ASP A 19 -16.36 10.88 6.23
C ASP A 19 -15.42 10.14 5.27
N VAL A 20 -14.23 10.69 5.01
CA VAL A 20 -13.21 10.07 4.15
C VAL A 20 -12.71 8.76 4.76
N GLN A 21 -12.45 8.74 6.07
CA GLN A 21 -11.97 7.54 6.76
C GLN A 21 -13.05 6.46 6.85
N GLU A 22 -14.32 6.83 7.03
CA GLU A 22 -15.44 5.88 6.99
C GLU A 22 -15.56 5.22 5.61
N LEU A 23 -15.51 6.02 4.54
CA LEU A 23 -15.51 5.52 3.17
C LEU A 23 -14.35 4.54 2.93
N TYR A 24 -13.13 4.90 3.34
CA TYR A 24 -11.96 4.04 3.22
C TYR A 24 -12.11 2.73 4.01
N ALA A 25 -12.56 2.81 5.26
CA ALA A 25 -12.82 1.63 6.09
C ALA A 25 -13.85 0.69 5.45
N SER A 26 -14.85 1.24 4.74
CA SER A 26 -15.83 0.45 4.00
C SER A 26 -15.21 -0.25 2.79
N ILE A 27 -14.36 0.44 2.02
CA ILE A 27 -13.65 -0.12 0.87
C ILE A 27 -12.68 -1.22 1.32
N ARG A 28 -11.91 -0.94 2.38
CA ARG A 28 -10.98 -1.90 3.00
C ARG A 28 -11.72 -3.12 3.53
N ARG A 29 -12.89 -3.00 4.15
CA ARG A 29 -13.68 -4.16 4.58
C ARG A 29 -14.17 -5.01 3.41
N ARG A 30 -14.57 -4.39 2.29
CA ARG A 30 -15.05 -5.11 1.09
C ARG A 30 -13.93 -5.76 0.28
N LYS A 31 -12.77 -5.11 0.19
CA LYS A 31 -11.61 -5.55 -0.62
C LYS A 31 -10.48 -6.16 0.21
N GLY A 32 -10.67 -6.25 1.53
CA GLY A 32 -9.61 -6.54 2.49
C GLY A 32 -9.01 -7.92 2.29
N PHE A 33 -7.73 -7.94 1.94
CA PHE A 33 -6.87 -9.14 1.88
C PHE A 33 -7.42 -10.30 1.05
N SER A 34 -8.41 -10.10 0.19
CA SER A 34 -8.92 -11.15 -0.70
C SER A 34 -7.83 -11.67 -1.63
N SER A 35 -6.87 -10.80 -1.97
CA SER A 35 -5.69 -11.13 -2.78
C SER A 35 -4.77 -12.17 -2.13
N LEU A 36 -4.79 -12.35 -0.79
CA LEU A 36 -4.03 -13.43 -0.13
C LEU A 36 -4.52 -14.81 -0.52
N LYS A 37 -5.82 -14.96 -0.86
CA LYS A 37 -6.41 -16.26 -1.21
C LYS A 37 -5.93 -16.80 -2.56
N GLU A 38 -5.43 -15.92 -3.42
CA GLU A 38 -4.97 -16.26 -4.77
C GLU A 38 -3.45 -16.36 -4.87
N LEU A 39 -2.72 -16.13 -3.76
CA LEU A 39 -1.27 -16.22 -3.75
C LEU A 39 -0.80 -17.67 -3.78
N ASP A 40 0.11 -17.96 -4.72
CA ASP A 40 0.87 -19.19 -4.74
C ASP A 40 1.96 -19.17 -3.66
N LEU A 41 1.59 -19.64 -2.46
CA LEU A 41 2.48 -19.71 -1.30
C LEU A 41 3.70 -20.61 -1.51
N SER A 42 3.72 -21.47 -2.54
CA SER A 42 4.85 -22.37 -2.79
C SER A 42 6.15 -21.62 -3.12
N LYS A 43 6.04 -20.39 -3.66
CA LYS A 43 7.14 -19.51 -4.06
C LYS A 43 7.79 -18.75 -2.89
N PHE A 44 7.09 -18.66 -1.76
CA PHE A 44 7.50 -17.84 -0.60
C PHE A 44 8.25 -18.65 0.44
N ARG A 45 9.19 -18.05 1.17
CA ARG A 45 9.97 -18.72 2.23
C ARG A 45 9.07 -19.52 3.19
N GLN A 46 9.54 -20.70 3.62
CA GLN A 46 8.74 -21.61 4.45
C GLN A 46 8.36 -21.02 5.83
N ASP A 47 9.20 -20.15 6.37
CA ASP A 47 9.01 -19.47 7.66
C ASP A 47 8.28 -18.13 7.55
N LEU A 48 7.81 -17.76 6.36
CA LEU A 48 7.11 -16.50 6.15
C LEU A 48 5.69 -16.54 6.70
N ASP A 49 5.33 -15.55 7.52
CA ASP A 49 3.94 -15.23 7.85
C ASP A 49 3.34 -14.35 6.72
N PRO A 50 2.41 -14.87 5.89
CA PRO A 50 1.84 -14.12 4.78
C PRO A 50 0.96 -12.94 5.23
N GLY A 51 0.33 -13.06 6.40
CA GLY A 51 -0.49 -11.99 6.97
C GLY A 51 0.38 -10.81 7.39
N MET A 52 1.50 -11.10 8.05
CA MET A 52 2.47 -10.07 8.42
C MET A 52 3.16 -9.47 7.20
N MET A 53 3.49 -10.26 6.17
CA MET A 53 4.03 -9.77 4.90
C MET A 53 3.10 -8.71 4.28
N VAL A 54 1.82 -9.02 4.09
CA VAL A 54 0.91 -8.06 3.45
C VAL A 54 0.66 -6.84 4.34
N ARG A 55 0.63 -7.02 5.67
CA ARG A 55 0.56 -5.89 6.60
C ARG A 55 1.78 -4.97 6.46
N GLU A 56 2.98 -5.52 6.38
CA GLU A 56 4.23 -4.76 6.17
C GLU A 56 4.18 -4.00 4.85
N MET A 57 3.91 -4.68 3.73
CA MET A 57 3.84 -4.07 2.40
C MET A 57 2.83 -2.93 2.35
N HIS A 58 1.67 -3.11 3.00
CA HIS A 58 0.64 -2.09 3.10
C HIS A 58 1.15 -0.85 3.85
N LEU A 59 1.75 -1.04 5.03
CA LEU A 59 2.29 0.06 5.83
C LEU A 59 3.45 0.79 5.11
N ALA A 60 4.33 0.04 4.44
CA ALA A 60 5.40 0.62 3.63
C ALA A 60 4.83 1.45 2.47
N SER A 61 3.77 0.96 1.82
CA SER A 61 3.06 1.68 0.75
C SER A 61 2.41 2.97 1.26
N GLU A 62 1.74 2.92 2.42
CA GLU A 62 1.15 4.10 3.06
C GLU A 62 2.24 5.11 3.48
N GLY A 63 3.36 4.63 4.04
CA GLY A 63 4.51 5.45 4.43
C GLY A 63 5.12 6.20 3.25
N TYR A 64 5.29 5.52 2.10
CA TYR A 64 5.76 6.14 0.86
C TYR A 64 4.83 7.27 0.40
N LEU A 65 3.51 7.06 0.37
CA LEU A 65 2.55 8.08 -0.06
C LEU A 65 2.50 9.26 0.91
N TRP A 66 2.59 8.97 2.21
CA TRP A 66 2.68 9.98 3.25
C TRP A 66 3.93 10.84 3.08
N GLU A 67 5.10 10.24 2.87
CA GLU A 67 6.36 10.94 2.68
C GLU A 67 6.31 11.89 1.47
N LEU A 68 5.80 11.42 0.32
CA LEU A 68 5.59 12.27 -0.86
C LEU A 68 4.70 13.48 -0.55
N THR A 69 3.65 13.25 0.24
CA THR A 69 2.71 14.30 0.65
C THR A 69 3.39 15.32 1.56
N GLN A 70 4.19 14.89 2.53
CA GLN A 70 4.92 15.80 3.43
C GLN A 70 5.95 16.65 2.69
N ARG A 71 6.61 16.08 1.68
CA ARG A 71 7.61 16.77 0.88
C ARG A 71 6.99 17.71 -0.18
N GLY A 72 5.66 17.73 -0.30
CA GLY A 72 4.94 18.55 -1.29
C GLY A 72 5.22 18.13 -2.73
N GLU A 73 5.65 16.88 -2.94
CA GLU A 73 6.06 16.40 -4.25
C GLU A 73 4.85 16.11 -5.13
N ALA A 74 4.97 16.40 -6.43
CA ALA A 74 3.92 16.09 -7.38
C ALA A 74 3.75 14.57 -7.51
N ILE A 75 2.53 14.09 -7.25
CA ILE A 75 2.22 12.67 -7.33
C ILE A 75 1.68 12.35 -8.71
N SER A 76 2.50 11.71 -9.54
CA SER A 76 2.11 11.20 -10.85
C SER A 76 1.98 9.66 -10.83
N PRO A 77 1.01 9.09 -11.56
CA PRO A 77 0.87 7.64 -11.71
C PRO A 77 2.13 6.96 -12.25
N GLU A 78 2.86 7.61 -13.15
CA GLU A 78 4.09 7.11 -13.76
C GLU A 78 5.20 6.95 -12.72
N ARG A 79 5.34 7.92 -11.82
CA ARG A 79 6.30 7.86 -10.72
C ARG A 79 5.95 6.77 -9.74
N ILE A 80 4.70 6.73 -9.27
CA ILE A 80 4.23 5.69 -8.34
C ILE A 80 4.51 4.31 -8.94
N ARG A 81 4.16 4.10 -10.22
CA ARG A 81 4.42 2.83 -10.90
C ARG A 81 5.89 2.45 -10.88
N LYS A 82 6.78 3.39 -11.23
CA LYS A 82 8.22 3.16 -11.25
C LYS A 82 8.76 2.80 -9.86
N ASP A 83 8.39 3.56 -8.85
CA ASP A 83 8.89 3.38 -7.48
C ASP A 83 8.36 2.07 -6.86
N PHE A 84 7.08 1.74 -7.10
CA PHE A 84 6.50 0.48 -6.66
C PHE A 84 7.08 -0.74 -7.38
N THR A 85 7.48 -0.63 -8.66
CA THR A 85 8.20 -1.72 -9.32
C THR A 85 9.49 -2.05 -8.56
N VAL A 86 10.23 -1.04 -8.10
CA VAL A 86 11.46 -1.25 -7.31
C VAL A 86 11.14 -1.91 -5.96
N LEU A 87 10.10 -1.44 -5.26
CA LEU A 87 9.67 -2.04 -3.99
C LEU A 87 9.23 -3.51 -4.16
N ILE A 88 8.51 -3.82 -5.25
CA ILE A 88 8.09 -5.19 -5.56
C ILE A 88 9.30 -6.09 -5.79
N GLU A 89 10.30 -5.66 -6.55
CA GLU A 89 11.52 -6.44 -6.74
C GLU A 89 12.30 -6.63 -5.42
N PHE A 90 12.36 -5.58 -4.59
CA PHE A 90 12.93 -5.69 -3.24
C PHE A 90 12.18 -6.74 -2.40
N TRP A 91 10.85 -6.65 -2.32
CA TRP A 91 10.04 -7.59 -1.56
C TRP A 91 10.16 -9.02 -2.06
N LYS A 92 10.21 -9.26 -3.38
CA LYS A 92 10.50 -10.59 -3.94
C LYS A 92 11.83 -11.11 -3.43
N SER A 93 12.88 -10.29 -3.44
CA SER A 93 14.21 -10.69 -2.97
C SER A 93 14.26 -11.06 -1.48
N VAL A 94 13.32 -10.54 -0.68
CA VAL A 94 13.21 -10.80 0.77
C VAL A 94 12.28 -11.97 1.06
N TYR A 95 11.16 -12.11 0.33
CA TYR A 95 10.08 -13.03 0.68
C TYR A 95 10.06 -14.33 -0.13
N TYR A 96 10.68 -14.38 -1.31
CA TYR A 96 10.73 -15.61 -2.10
C TYR A 96 11.84 -16.56 -1.61
N LYS A 97 11.64 -17.87 -1.83
CA LYS A 97 12.64 -18.90 -1.50
C LYS A 97 13.89 -18.76 -2.37
N ASP A 98 13.68 -18.49 -3.65
CA ASP A 98 14.71 -18.43 -4.69
C ASP A 98 14.71 -17.03 -5.33
N LYS A 99 15.89 -16.53 -5.69
CA LYS A 99 16.07 -15.24 -6.38
C LYS A 99 15.94 -15.37 -7.89
#